data_AF-A0A9W9CH31-F1
#
_entry.id   AF-A0A9W9CH31-F1
#
_cell.length_a   1.000
_cell.length_b   1.000
_cell.length_c   1.000
_cell.angle_alpha   90.00
_cell.angle_beta   90.00
_cell.angle_gamma   90.00
#
_symmetry.space_group_name_H-M   'P 1'
#
loop_
_entity.id
_entity.type
_entity.pdbx_description
1 polymer ?
#
loop_
_entity_poly.entity_id
_entity_poly.type
_entity_poly.pdbx_seq_one_letter_code
_entity_poly.pdbx_strand_id
1 'polypeptide(L)'
;MSCTNEALNNTAHLNRLKASLEKASNNQQDAQGKWFGKETLLFCSAPDTGESSSRDTHYPFNCDGISKIFRIGAAQVTGKPYPWTGNQVEYILPGENVGMKPSDMFRPNEDKVLRTGSSVATALAAGLAAMIIHCVRLGAVYNFHKNNRIGVSERSIRAIKTFKGMKAAFQTISKSDWAKGDKSLEVETFFKDDGDELSKDAPKSEKDNEQWKEEKWENVAKIARSLLHDNVEKEYAKC
;
A
#
# COMPACT_ATOMS: atom_id res chain seq x y z
N MET A 1 31.99 33.64 -6.76
CA MET A 1 32.14 32.21 -7.13
C MET A 1 31.42 31.24 -6.17
N SER A 2 30.47 31.67 -5.32
CA SER A 2 29.87 30.78 -4.31
C SER A 2 28.56 30.09 -4.76
N CYS A 3 27.68 30.78 -5.50
CA CYS A 3 26.34 30.25 -5.81
C CYS A 3 26.31 29.13 -6.88
N THR A 4 27.32 29.06 -7.75
CA THR A 4 27.39 28.05 -8.81
C THR A 4 27.72 26.65 -8.26
N ASN A 5 28.58 26.59 -7.23
CA ASN A 5 28.96 25.32 -6.60
C ASN A 5 27.82 24.71 -5.79
N GLU A 6 26.99 25.54 -5.16
CA GLU A 6 25.85 25.09 -4.35
C GLU A 6 24.70 24.56 -5.24
N ALA A 7 24.41 25.24 -6.36
CA ALA A 7 23.45 24.76 -7.35
C ALA A 7 23.90 23.45 -8.05
N LEU A 8 25.19 23.31 -8.37
CA LEU A 8 25.77 22.07 -8.92
C LEU A 8 25.74 20.92 -7.90
N ASN A 9 26.05 21.18 -6.63
CA ASN A 9 25.99 20.20 -5.55
C ASN A 9 24.55 19.71 -5.29
N ASN A 10 23.58 20.63 -5.29
CA ASN A 10 22.16 20.28 -5.17
C ASN A 10 21.70 19.39 -6.32
N THR A 11 22.15 19.68 -7.55
CA THR A 11 21.84 18.85 -8.73
C THR A 11 22.45 17.46 -8.61
N ALA A 12 23.71 17.35 -8.16
CA ALA A 12 24.37 16.05 -7.95
C ALA A 12 23.67 15.22 -6.86
N HIS A 13 23.22 15.86 -5.78
CA HIS A 13 22.49 15.19 -4.71
C HIS A 13 21.11 14.69 -5.17
N LEU A 14 20.37 15.51 -5.91
CA LEU A 14 19.09 15.10 -6.50
C LEU A 14 19.26 13.93 -7.47
N ASN A 15 20.29 13.93 -8.31
CA ASN A 15 20.59 12.82 -9.21
C ASN A 15 20.94 11.54 -8.44
N ARG A 16 21.71 11.63 -7.34
CA ARG A 16 22.01 10.48 -6.48
C ARG A 16 20.77 9.93 -5.79
N LEU A 17 19.90 10.81 -5.28
CA LEU A 17 18.63 10.41 -4.68
C LEU A 17 17.73 9.72 -5.70
N LYS A 18 17.62 10.28 -6.91
CA LYS A 18 16.82 9.70 -8.00
C LYS A 18 17.32 8.31 -8.37
N ALA A 19 18.62 8.16 -8.61
CA ALA A 19 19.22 6.86 -8.91
C ALA A 19 19.01 5.84 -7.77
N SER A 20 19.03 6.29 -6.51
CA SER A 20 18.78 5.43 -5.36
C SER A 20 17.33 4.96 -5.28
N LEU A 21 16.36 5.85 -5.54
CA LEU A 21 14.93 5.49 -5.57
C LEU A 21 14.59 4.60 -6.77
N GLU A 22 15.17 4.87 -7.94
CA GLU A 22 15.03 4.00 -9.13
C GLU A 22 15.61 2.62 -8.87
N LYS A 23 16.77 2.53 -8.21
CA LYS A 23 17.37 1.25 -7.83
C LYS A 23 16.52 0.50 -6.80
N ALA A 24 15.93 1.19 -5.83
CA ALA A 24 15.10 0.57 -4.80
C ALA A 24 13.76 0.03 -5.34
N SER A 25 13.17 0.74 -6.31
CA SER A 25 11.87 0.38 -6.89
C SER A 25 11.95 -0.61 -8.06
N ASN A 26 13.14 -0.91 -8.57
CA ASN A 26 13.31 -1.89 -9.64
C ASN A 26 13.83 -3.22 -9.12
N ASN A 27 13.16 -4.32 -9.48
CA ASN A 27 13.77 -5.64 -9.37
C ASN A 27 15.01 -5.70 -10.28
N GLN A 28 16.12 -6.23 -9.77
CA GLN A 28 17.30 -6.45 -10.58
C GLN A 28 17.19 -7.82 -11.26
N GLN A 29 17.70 -7.94 -12.49
CA GLN A 29 17.81 -9.21 -13.20
C GLN A 29 19.28 -9.53 -13.39
N ASP A 30 19.65 -10.80 -13.26
CA ASP A 30 20.98 -11.27 -13.62
C ASP A 30 21.12 -11.37 -15.14
N ALA A 31 22.33 -11.67 -15.60
CA ALA A 31 22.64 -11.81 -17.02
C ALA A 31 21.84 -12.95 -17.69
N GLN A 32 21.20 -13.81 -16.91
CA GLN A 32 20.36 -14.92 -17.34
C GLN A 32 18.85 -14.58 -17.29
N GLY A 33 18.49 -13.34 -16.94
CA GLY A 33 17.11 -12.88 -16.84
C GLY A 33 16.38 -13.35 -15.58
N LYS A 34 17.10 -13.93 -14.61
CA LYS A 34 16.53 -14.33 -13.32
C LYS A 34 16.54 -13.12 -12.38
N TRP A 35 15.37 -12.87 -11.80
CA TRP A 35 15.17 -11.76 -10.88
C TRP A 35 15.93 -12.02 -9.56
N PHE A 36 16.80 -11.10 -9.17
CA PHE A 36 17.49 -11.10 -7.89
C PHE A 36 17.35 -9.72 -7.21
N GLY A 37 17.28 -9.71 -5.88
CA GLY A 37 16.98 -8.51 -5.12
C GLY A 37 15.49 -8.36 -4.78
N LYS A 38 15.18 -7.37 -3.94
CA LYS A 38 13.83 -7.09 -3.44
C LYS A 38 13.40 -5.73 -3.97
N GLU A 39 12.43 -5.69 -4.87
CA GLU A 39 11.70 -4.46 -5.15
C GLU A 39 11.07 -3.92 -3.86
N THR A 40 11.33 -2.65 -3.59
CA THR A 40 10.82 -1.93 -2.43
C THR A 40 9.65 -1.07 -2.87
N LEU A 41 8.50 -1.24 -2.20
CA LEU A 41 7.33 -0.41 -2.42
C LEU A 41 7.62 1.00 -1.90
N LEU A 42 7.56 2.00 -2.79
CA LEU A 42 7.77 3.40 -2.45
C LEU A 42 6.42 4.09 -2.31
N PHE A 43 6.20 4.77 -1.18
CA PHE A 43 5.03 5.59 -0.92
C PHE A 43 5.48 7.04 -0.72
N CYS A 44 4.77 7.98 -1.34
CA CYS A 44 5.09 9.40 -1.29
C CYS A 44 3.81 10.20 -1.03
N SER A 45 3.88 11.08 -0.04
CA SER A 45 2.81 12.05 0.22
C SER A 45 2.77 13.11 -0.86
N ALA A 46 1.55 13.55 -1.19
CA ALA A 46 1.36 14.82 -1.87
C ALA A 46 1.88 15.98 -1.00
N PRO A 47 2.28 17.10 -1.61
CA PRO A 47 2.89 18.22 -0.89
C PRO A 47 1.89 19.06 -0.08
N ASP A 48 0.59 18.81 -0.22
CA ASP A 48 -0.48 19.57 0.46
C ASP A 48 -0.48 21.08 0.13
N THR A 49 -0.08 21.46 -1.08
CA THR A 49 0.00 22.86 -1.54
C THR A 49 -1.15 23.27 -2.48
N GLY A 50 -2.20 22.46 -2.56
CA GLY A 50 -3.34 22.62 -3.46
C GLY A 50 -3.01 22.33 -4.92
N GLU A 51 -3.83 22.81 -5.85
CA GLU A 51 -3.47 22.89 -7.27
C GLU A 51 -2.36 23.94 -7.45
N SER A 52 -1.14 23.58 -7.06
CA SER A 52 0.01 24.45 -7.23
C SER A 52 0.32 24.66 -8.71
N SER A 53 0.65 25.91 -9.04
CA SER A 53 1.21 26.27 -10.34
C SER A 53 2.47 25.46 -10.62
N SER A 54 2.76 25.21 -11.89
CA SER A 54 3.85 24.39 -12.46
C SER A 54 5.29 24.71 -12.00
N ARG A 55 5.49 25.59 -11.01
CA ARG A 55 6.79 26.04 -10.49
C ARG A 55 7.26 25.32 -9.23
N ASP A 56 6.36 24.67 -8.47
CA ASP A 56 6.72 24.01 -7.21
C ASP A 56 6.96 22.50 -7.41
N THR A 57 8.21 22.12 -7.65
CA THR A 57 8.63 20.72 -7.74
C THR A 57 8.96 20.17 -6.36
N HIS A 58 8.15 19.23 -5.87
CA HIS A 58 8.39 18.56 -4.60
C HIS A 58 9.03 17.19 -4.84
N TYR A 59 10.21 16.95 -4.28
CA TYR A 59 10.86 15.65 -4.38
C TYR A 59 10.40 14.71 -3.24
N PRO A 60 10.11 13.41 -3.50
CA PRO A 60 10.15 12.71 -4.78
C PRO A 60 8.85 12.77 -5.60
N PHE A 61 7.84 13.52 -5.15
CA PHE A 61 6.50 13.56 -5.74
C PHE A 61 6.51 13.92 -7.24
N ASN A 62 7.19 15.00 -7.63
CA ASN A 62 7.29 15.50 -9.01
C ASN A 62 8.57 15.04 -9.73
N CYS A 63 9.21 13.94 -9.29
CA CYS A 63 10.44 13.48 -9.93
C CYS A 63 10.16 12.68 -11.21
N ASP A 64 10.41 13.28 -12.36
CA ASP A 64 10.38 12.59 -13.66
C ASP A 64 11.40 11.44 -13.67
N GLY A 65 10.97 10.23 -14.04
CA GLY A 65 11.80 9.02 -14.11
C GLY A 65 11.52 7.98 -13.01
N ILE A 66 10.92 8.38 -11.88
CA ILE A 66 10.48 7.44 -10.85
C ILE A 66 9.03 7.02 -11.15
N SER A 67 8.88 5.94 -11.92
CA SER A 67 7.58 5.43 -12.36
C SER A 67 6.88 4.50 -11.36
N LYS A 68 7.64 3.91 -10.44
CA LYS A 68 7.16 2.91 -9.46
C LYS A 68 7.09 3.51 -8.05
N ILE A 69 6.25 4.52 -7.89
CA ILE A 69 6.03 5.22 -6.62
C ILE A 69 4.55 5.51 -6.45
N PHE A 70 3.99 5.08 -5.32
CA PHE A 70 2.60 5.34 -4.95
C PHE A 70 2.47 6.76 -4.44
N ARG A 71 1.86 7.63 -5.23
CA ARG A 71 1.57 9.02 -4.82
C ARG A 71 0.24 9.05 -4.08
N ILE A 72 0.29 9.36 -2.80
CA ILE A 72 -0.85 9.29 -1.89
C ILE A 72 -1.28 10.68 -1.48
N GLY A 73 -2.58 10.94 -1.61
CA GLY A 73 -3.22 12.17 -1.18
C GLY A 73 -4.13 11.99 0.02
N ALA A 74 -4.38 13.09 0.73
CA ALA A 74 -5.40 13.14 1.77
C ALA A 74 -6.81 13.20 1.15
N ALA A 75 -7.73 12.46 1.75
CA ALA A 75 -9.16 12.53 1.54
C ALA A 75 -9.87 13.07 2.79
N GLN A 76 -11.00 13.73 2.54
CA GLN A 76 -12.00 14.08 3.54
C GLN A 76 -12.83 12.84 3.93
N VAL A 77 -13.60 12.96 5.01
CA VAL A 77 -14.55 11.91 5.45
C VAL A 77 -15.57 11.56 4.37
N THR A 78 -15.85 12.50 3.46
CA THR A 78 -16.76 12.28 2.32
C THR A 78 -16.16 11.41 1.20
N GLY A 79 -14.89 10.98 1.34
CA GLY A 79 -14.15 10.25 0.30
C GLY A 79 -13.58 11.13 -0.79
N LYS A 80 -13.84 12.45 -0.78
CA LYS A 80 -13.29 13.40 -1.75
C LYS A 80 -11.86 13.80 -1.41
N PRO A 81 -11.01 14.14 -2.40
CA PRO A 81 -9.70 14.71 -2.14
C PRO A 81 -9.80 15.95 -1.22
N TYR A 82 -8.92 16.03 -0.23
CA TYR A 82 -8.75 17.23 0.58
C TYR A 82 -8.27 18.38 -0.34
N PRO A 83 -8.79 19.62 -0.22
CA PRO A 83 -8.52 20.69 -1.19
C PRO A 83 -7.03 20.96 -1.45
N TRP A 84 -6.19 20.70 -0.45
CA TRP A 84 -4.75 20.93 -0.50
C TRP A 84 -3.97 19.77 -1.15
N THR A 85 -4.56 18.60 -1.35
CA THR A 85 -3.90 17.40 -1.89
C THR A 85 -3.36 17.58 -3.31
N GLY A 86 -4.07 18.35 -4.15
CA GLY A 86 -3.78 18.47 -5.58
C GLY A 86 -4.14 17.22 -6.40
N ASN A 87 -4.12 17.33 -7.74
CA ASN A 87 -4.72 16.32 -8.63
C ASN A 87 -3.76 15.21 -9.11
N GLN A 88 -2.46 15.31 -8.84
CA GLN A 88 -1.42 14.43 -9.39
C GLN A 88 -1.16 13.14 -8.56
N VAL A 89 -2.03 12.82 -7.60
CA VAL A 89 -1.94 11.61 -6.79
C VAL A 89 -2.49 10.38 -7.54
N GLU A 90 -2.06 9.18 -7.16
CA GLU A 90 -2.62 7.92 -7.67
C GLU A 90 -3.78 7.45 -6.78
N TYR A 91 -3.65 7.58 -5.47
CA TYR A 91 -4.66 7.13 -4.52
C TYR A 91 -4.89 8.20 -3.46
N ILE A 92 -6.09 8.20 -2.87
CA ILE A 92 -6.40 8.99 -1.69
C ILE A 92 -6.88 8.08 -0.56
N LEU A 93 -6.49 8.41 0.65
CA LEU A 93 -6.93 7.75 1.89
C LEU A 93 -7.31 8.83 2.91
N PRO A 94 -8.05 8.47 3.98
CA PRO A 94 -8.38 9.41 5.04
C PRO A 94 -7.15 10.18 5.52
N GLY A 95 -7.22 11.51 5.45
CA GLY A 95 -6.11 12.38 5.81
C GLY A 95 -6.58 13.71 6.39
N GLU A 96 -7.88 13.91 6.61
CA GLU A 96 -8.45 15.08 7.27
C GLU A 96 -8.92 14.68 8.67
N ASN A 97 -8.43 15.39 9.69
CA ASN A 97 -8.84 15.24 11.08
C ASN A 97 -8.77 13.79 11.61
N VAL A 98 -7.69 13.08 11.25
CA VAL A 98 -7.49 11.68 11.65
C VAL A 98 -6.99 11.64 13.10
N GLY A 99 -7.74 10.94 13.95
CA GLY A 99 -7.39 10.68 15.34
C GLY A 99 -6.89 9.25 15.56
N MET A 100 -6.09 9.06 16.62
CA MET A 100 -5.69 7.74 17.07
C MET A 100 -6.80 7.10 17.90
N LYS A 101 -6.97 5.78 17.82
CA LYS A 101 -7.93 5.07 18.68
C LYS A 101 -7.48 5.16 20.14
N PRO A 102 -8.40 5.28 21.12
CA PRO A 102 -8.04 5.38 22.53
C PRO A 102 -7.14 4.25 23.04
N SER A 103 -7.29 3.03 22.48
CA SER A 103 -6.47 1.86 22.82
C SER A 103 -5.01 1.98 22.41
N ASP A 104 -4.72 2.81 21.41
CA ASP A 104 -3.41 2.89 20.75
C ASP A 104 -2.62 4.12 21.26
N MET A 105 -3.25 4.95 22.10
CA MET A 105 -2.66 6.16 22.66
C MET A 105 -1.65 5.82 23.75
N PHE A 106 -0.39 6.18 23.52
CA PHE A 106 0.68 6.03 24.52
C PHE A 106 0.92 7.33 25.30
N ARG A 107 0.64 8.48 24.66
CA ARG A 107 0.79 9.83 25.20
C ARG A 107 -0.52 10.59 25.04
N PRO A 108 -1.42 10.53 26.04
CA PRO A 108 -2.78 11.04 25.91
C PRO A 108 -2.92 12.52 25.52
N ASN A 109 -1.90 13.36 25.75
CA ASN A 109 -1.95 14.77 25.38
C ASN A 109 -1.48 15.04 23.94
N GLU A 110 -0.57 14.22 23.42
CA GLU A 110 -0.02 14.34 22.05
C GLU A 110 -0.87 13.56 21.04
N ASP A 111 -1.39 12.40 21.45
CA ASP A 111 -2.11 11.46 20.60
C ASP A 111 -3.60 11.83 20.42
N LYS A 112 -4.13 12.76 21.24
CA LYS A 112 -5.49 13.34 21.04
C LYS A 112 -5.53 14.32 19.89
N VAL A 113 -4.38 14.81 19.44
CA VAL A 113 -4.31 15.84 18.41
C VAL A 113 -4.67 15.19 17.07
N LEU A 114 -5.79 15.63 16.51
CA LEU A 114 -6.20 15.24 15.16
C LEU A 114 -5.15 15.72 14.16
N ARG A 115 -4.75 14.83 13.26
CA ARG A 115 -3.73 15.11 12.24
C ARG A 115 -4.40 15.22 10.88
N THR A 116 -3.96 16.23 10.13
CA THR A 116 -4.42 16.48 8.76
C THR A 116 -3.21 16.58 7.84
N GLY A 117 -3.29 15.92 6.68
CA GLY A 117 -2.29 15.99 5.61
C GLY A 117 -2.12 14.67 4.88
N SER A 118 -1.56 14.74 3.68
CA SER A 118 -1.23 13.60 2.83
C SER A 118 -0.15 12.70 3.45
N SER A 119 0.64 13.21 4.41
CA SER A 119 1.55 12.39 5.22
C SER A 119 0.80 11.35 6.06
N VAL A 120 -0.35 11.70 6.63
CA VAL A 120 -1.21 10.77 7.38
C VAL A 120 -1.79 9.71 6.44
N ALA A 121 -2.35 10.14 5.31
CA ALA A 121 -2.87 9.23 4.29
C ALA A 121 -1.78 8.26 3.77
N THR A 122 -0.55 8.75 3.61
CA THR A 122 0.61 7.93 3.19
C THR A 122 0.98 6.88 4.23
N ALA A 123 0.97 7.24 5.51
CA ALA A 123 1.20 6.29 6.59
C ALA A 123 0.13 5.18 6.61
N LEU A 124 -1.14 5.55 6.41
CA LEU A 124 -2.24 4.58 6.27
C LEU A 124 -2.06 3.68 5.04
N ALA A 125 -1.64 4.23 3.89
CA ALA A 125 -1.39 3.46 2.68
C ALA A 125 -0.25 2.43 2.87
N ALA A 126 0.84 2.84 3.51
CA ALA A 126 1.95 1.95 3.83
C ALA A 126 1.53 0.86 4.83
N GLY A 127 0.73 1.21 5.84
CA GLY A 127 0.13 0.26 6.78
C GLY A 127 -0.79 -0.75 6.09
N LEU A 128 -1.67 -0.27 5.20
CA LEU A 128 -2.55 -1.11 4.39
C LEU A 128 -1.76 -2.08 3.51
N ALA A 129 -0.70 -1.60 2.85
CA ALA A 129 0.18 -2.45 2.05
C ALA A 129 0.87 -3.54 2.90
N ALA A 130 1.32 -3.19 4.11
CA ALA A 130 1.89 -4.16 5.05
C ALA A 130 0.85 -5.21 5.47
N MET A 131 -0.39 -4.79 5.75
CA MET A 131 -1.51 -5.67 6.09
C MET A 131 -1.84 -6.63 4.94
N ILE A 132 -1.95 -6.13 3.70
CA ILE A 132 -2.17 -6.95 2.50
C ILE A 132 -1.08 -8.02 2.35
N ILE A 133 0.19 -7.64 2.47
CA ILE A 133 1.32 -8.59 2.43
C ILE A 133 1.19 -9.64 3.54
N HIS A 134 0.70 -9.25 4.72
CA HIS A 134 0.51 -10.15 5.85
C HIS A 134 -0.63 -11.15 5.58
N CYS A 135 -1.79 -10.71 5.08
CA CYS A 135 -2.88 -11.60 4.65
C CYS A 135 -2.39 -12.64 3.63
N VAL A 136 -1.65 -12.20 2.60
CA VAL A 136 -1.10 -13.11 1.58
C VAL A 136 -0.12 -14.13 2.17
N ARG A 137 0.72 -13.71 3.12
CA ARG A 137 1.62 -14.62 3.84
C ARG A 137 0.86 -15.67 4.64
N LEU A 138 -0.15 -15.25 5.41
CA LEU A 138 -0.98 -16.15 6.22
C LEU A 138 -1.75 -17.13 5.32
N GLY A 139 -2.36 -16.66 4.23
CA GLY A 139 -3.02 -17.51 3.26
C GLY A 139 -2.09 -18.55 2.62
N ALA A 140 -0.83 -18.19 2.35
CA ALA A 140 0.15 -19.14 1.84
C ALA A 140 0.54 -20.21 2.87
N VAL A 141 0.74 -19.82 4.14
CA VAL A 141 1.04 -20.75 5.24
C VAL A 141 -0.12 -21.73 5.42
N TYR A 142 -1.35 -21.22 5.43
CA TYR A 142 -2.55 -22.04 5.52
C TYR A 142 -2.65 -23.08 4.38
N ASN A 143 -2.49 -22.63 3.13
CA ASN A 143 -2.54 -23.53 1.97
C ASN A 143 -1.41 -24.56 1.96
N PHE A 144 -0.22 -24.19 2.45
CA PHE A 144 0.89 -25.14 2.63
C PHE A 144 0.51 -26.25 3.63
N HIS A 145 -0.05 -25.89 4.79
CA HIS A 145 -0.51 -26.86 5.78
C HIS A 145 -1.64 -27.75 5.28
N LYS A 146 -2.53 -27.23 4.44
CA LYS A 146 -3.65 -27.99 3.83
C LYS A 146 -3.26 -28.77 2.57
N ASN A 147 -1.99 -28.70 2.15
CA ASN A 147 -1.52 -29.26 0.88
C ASN A 147 -2.35 -28.78 -0.33
N ASN A 148 -2.90 -27.56 -0.23
CA ASN A 148 -3.69 -26.94 -1.29
C ASN A 148 -2.76 -26.23 -2.29
N ARG A 149 -2.46 -26.90 -3.40
CA ARG A 149 -1.52 -26.40 -4.42
C ARG A 149 -2.09 -25.36 -5.37
N ILE A 150 -3.41 -25.12 -5.33
CA ILE A 150 -4.12 -24.19 -6.22
C ILE A 150 -4.30 -22.82 -5.54
N GLY A 151 -4.18 -22.76 -4.21
CA GLY A 151 -4.34 -21.53 -3.43
C GLY A 151 -3.15 -20.57 -3.50
N VAL A 152 -3.22 -19.55 -2.65
CA VAL A 152 -2.15 -18.58 -2.41
C VAL A 152 -0.85 -19.32 -2.07
N SER A 153 0.25 -18.94 -2.73
CA SER A 153 1.53 -19.65 -2.64
C SER A 153 2.71 -18.69 -2.42
N GLU A 154 3.93 -19.24 -2.34
CA GLU A 154 5.14 -18.42 -2.26
C GLU A 154 5.29 -17.45 -3.45
N ARG A 155 4.78 -17.85 -4.64
CA ARG A 155 4.75 -16.98 -5.83
C ARG A 155 3.86 -15.77 -5.60
N SER A 156 2.71 -15.97 -4.96
CA SER A 156 1.79 -14.90 -4.57
C SER A 156 2.45 -13.90 -3.62
N ILE A 157 3.22 -14.40 -2.64
CA ILE A 157 3.98 -13.55 -1.71
C ILE A 157 5.03 -12.71 -2.44
N ARG A 158 5.70 -13.27 -3.45
CA ARG A 158 6.66 -12.51 -4.28
C ARG A 158 5.94 -11.46 -5.12
N ALA A 159 4.87 -11.85 -5.80
CA ALA A 159 4.10 -10.97 -6.68
C ALA A 159 3.52 -9.76 -5.93
N ILE A 160 2.88 -9.96 -4.78
CA ILE A 160 2.22 -8.87 -4.02
C ILE A 160 3.21 -7.82 -3.51
N LYS A 161 4.49 -8.17 -3.33
CA LYS A 161 5.54 -7.25 -2.87
C LYS A 161 6.11 -6.37 -3.97
N THR A 162 5.68 -6.57 -5.22
CA THR A 162 6.10 -5.74 -6.36
C THR A 162 5.17 -4.55 -6.53
N PHE A 163 5.66 -3.48 -7.16
CA PHE A 163 4.83 -2.31 -7.44
C PHE A 163 3.58 -2.70 -8.23
N LYS A 164 3.73 -3.54 -9.26
CA LYS A 164 2.63 -4.02 -10.10
C LYS A 164 1.61 -4.84 -9.30
N GLY A 165 2.07 -5.77 -8.46
CA GLY A 165 1.20 -6.60 -7.63
C GLY A 165 0.44 -5.79 -6.60
N MET A 166 1.12 -4.91 -5.85
CA MET A 166 0.47 -4.04 -4.87
C MET A 166 -0.50 -3.05 -5.54
N LYS A 167 -0.14 -2.50 -6.72
CA LYS A 167 -1.02 -1.63 -7.51
C LYS A 167 -2.31 -2.35 -7.92
N ALA A 168 -2.20 -3.59 -8.38
CA ALA A 168 -3.37 -4.41 -8.73
C ALA A 168 -4.24 -4.71 -7.49
N ALA A 169 -3.63 -4.95 -6.33
CA ALA A 169 -4.37 -5.15 -5.08
C ALA A 169 -5.11 -3.87 -4.63
N PHE A 170 -4.46 -2.71 -4.69
CA PHE A 170 -5.12 -1.42 -4.44
C PHE A 170 -6.26 -1.15 -5.43
N GLN A 171 -6.09 -1.51 -6.70
CA GLN A 171 -7.16 -1.43 -7.70
C GLN A 171 -8.35 -2.34 -7.37
N THR A 172 -8.12 -3.52 -6.79
CA THR A 172 -9.21 -4.37 -6.31
C THR A 172 -9.97 -3.75 -5.15
N ILE A 173 -9.28 -3.01 -4.28
CA ILE A 173 -9.89 -2.31 -3.14
C ILE A 173 -10.66 -1.06 -3.61
N SER A 174 -10.18 -0.37 -4.66
CA SER A 174 -10.88 0.74 -5.28
C SER A 174 -12.00 0.25 -6.21
N LYS A 175 -13.13 -0.21 -5.64
CA LYS A 175 -14.28 -0.69 -6.42
C LYS A 175 -15.43 0.32 -6.35
N SER A 176 -15.46 1.27 -7.29
CA SER A 176 -16.74 1.70 -7.88
C SER A 176 -16.58 2.59 -9.11
N ASP A 177 -15.62 3.52 -9.18
CA ASP A 177 -15.65 4.53 -10.25
C ASP A 177 -14.27 5.13 -10.62
N TRP A 178 -13.22 4.31 -10.73
CA TRP A 178 -11.93 4.77 -11.27
C TRP A 178 -12.08 5.44 -12.65
N ALA A 179 -13.05 5.00 -13.44
CA ALA A 179 -13.41 5.60 -14.74
C ALA A 179 -13.98 7.03 -14.62
N LYS A 180 -14.53 7.42 -13.47
CA LYS A 180 -14.98 8.80 -13.16
C LYS A 180 -13.90 9.63 -12.44
N GLY A 181 -12.69 9.08 -12.30
CA GLY A 181 -11.57 9.75 -11.64
C GLY A 181 -11.55 9.61 -10.13
N ASP A 182 -12.34 8.70 -9.54
CA ASP A 182 -12.24 8.40 -8.11
C ASP A 182 -10.95 7.63 -7.82
N LYS A 183 -10.18 8.15 -6.86
CA LYS A 183 -8.88 7.63 -6.42
C LYS A 183 -8.96 7.06 -5.01
N SER A 184 -10.14 7.06 -4.40
CA SER A 184 -10.35 6.61 -3.03
C SER A 184 -10.12 5.10 -2.90
N LEU A 185 -9.38 4.71 -1.86
CA LEU A 185 -9.32 3.30 -1.45
C LEU A 185 -10.46 3.02 -0.48
N GLU A 186 -11.46 2.27 -0.94
CA GLU A 186 -12.61 1.86 -0.15
C GLU A 186 -12.28 0.67 0.79
N VAL A 187 -11.33 0.90 1.71
CA VAL A 187 -10.82 -0.14 2.62
C VAL A 187 -11.94 -0.74 3.45
N GLU A 188 -12.82 0.09 4.02
CA GLU A 188 -13.93 -0.39 4.84
C GLU A 188 -14.87 -1.29 4.03
N THR A 189 -15.30 -0.84 2.84
CA THR A 189 -16.16 -1.64 1.96
C THR A 189 -15.55 -2.99 1.61
N PHE A 190 -14.25 -3.02 1.28
CA PHE A 190 -13.57 -4.25 0.88
C PHE A 190 -13.45 -5.26 2.04
N PHE A 191 -13.13 -4.80 3.25
CA PHE A 191 -12.88 -5.67 4.41
C PHE A 191 -14.12 -5.90 5.28
N LYS A 192 -15.26 -5.28 5.00
CA LYS A 192 -16.42 -5.31 5.90
C LYS A 192 -16.90 -6.71 6.21
N ASP A 193 -17.31 -7.47 5.19
CA ASP A 193 -17.94 -8.78 5.38
C ASP A 193 -16.98 -9.77 6.04
N ASP A 194 -15.76 -9.87 5.50
CA ASP A 194 -14.71 -10.75 6.02
C ASP A 194 -14.22 -10.31 7.41
N GLY A 195 -14.12 -9.00 7.66
CA GLY A 195 -13.73 -8.42 8.93
C GLY A 195 -14.77 -8.66 10.02
N ASP A 196 -16.05 -8.53 9.69
CA ASP A 196 -17.17 -8.82 10.59
C ASP A 196 -17.17 -10.30 10.98
N GLU A 197 -16.92 -11.21 10.03
CA GLU A 197 -16.76 -12.64 10.31
C GLU A 197 -15.57 -12.92 11.25
N LEU A 198 -14.42 -12.29 11.00
CA LEU A 198 -13.23 -12.44 11.83
C LEU A 198 -13.40 -11.84 13.24
N SER A 199 -14.29 -10.86 13.42
CA SER A 199 -14.56 -10.21 14.71
C SER A 199 -15.42 -11.05 15.66
N LYS A 200 -16.10 -12.09 15.15
CA LYS A 200 -16.97 -12.95 15.96
C LYS A 200 -16.18 -13.65 17.07
N ASP A 201 -16.76 -13.64 18.26
CA ASP A 201 -16.23 -14.29 19.45
C ASP A 201 -16.08 -15.81 19.25
N ALA A 202 -15.15 -16.40 20.00
CA ALA A 202 -14.94 -17.84 19.99
C ALA A 202 -16.16 -18.57 20.60
N PRO A 203 -16.60 -19.69 20.01
CA PRO A 203 -17.66 -20.50 20.58
C PRO A 203 -17.21 -21.13 21.92
N LYS A 204 -18.18 -21.41 22.80
CA LYS A 204 -17.93 -21.91 24.16
C LYS A 204 -17.49 -23.38 24.22
N SER A 205 -17.65 -24.14 23.14
CA SER A 205 -17.31 -25.57 23.08
C SER A 205 -15.96 -25.79 22.39
N GLU A 206 -15.20 -26.79 22.85
CA GLU A 206 -13.83 -27.05 22.36
C GLU A 206 -13.81 -27.57 20.91
N LYS A 207 -14.78 -28.42 20.52
CA LYS A 207 -14.91 -28.88 19.13
C LYS A 207 -15.29 -27.75 18.18
N ASP A 208 -16.23 -26.90 18.59
CA ASP A 208 -16.63 -25.74 17.78
C ASP A 208 -15.49 -24.73 17.68
N ASN A 209 -14.61 -24.65 18.68
CA ASN A 209 -13.45 -23.75 18.68
C ASN A 209 -12.41 -24.13 17.62
N GLU A 210 -12.11 -25.42 17.41
CA GLU A 210 -11.18 -25.85 16.36
C GLU A 210 -11.74 -25.58 14.95
N GLN A 211 -13.03 -25.86 14.74
CA GLN A 211 -13.69 -25.52 13.49
C GLN A 211 -13.72 -24.00 13.26
N TRP A 212 -14.03 -23.21 14.29
CA TRP A 212 -14.02 -21.76 14.22
C TRP A 212 -12.62 -21.20 13.88
N LYS A 213 -11.54 -21.76 14.44
CA LYS A 213 -10.17 -21.36 14.09
C LYS A 213 -9.89 -21.63 12.62
N GLU A 214 -10.29 -22.80 12.13
CA GLU A 214 -10.15 -23.20 10.74
C GLU A 214 -10.88 -22.25 9.80
N GLU A 215 -12.13 -21.89 10.10
CA GLU A 215 -12.93 -20.94 9.33
C GLU A 215 -12.27 -19.56 9.26
N LYS A 216 -11.65 -19.08 10.35
CA LYS A 216 -10.89 -17.82 10.35
C LYS A 216 -9.67 -17.87 9.42
N TRP A 217 -8.94 -18.97 9.40
CA TRP A 217 -7.82 -19.15 8.48
C TRP A 217 -8.29 -19.19 7.02
N GLU A 218 -9.40 -19.88 6.75
CA GLU A 218 -9.98 -19.94 5.42
C GLU A 218 -10.44 -18.55 4.95
N ASN A 219 -11.06 -17.76 5.84
CA ASN A 219 -11.45 -16.38 5.54
C ASN A 219 -10.22 -15.51 5.19
N VAL A 220 -9.14 -15.55 6.00
CA VAL A 220 -7.90 -14.82 5.67
C VAL A 220 -7.31 -15.28 4.33
N ALA A 221 -7.39 -16.57 4.00
CA ALA A 221 -6.95 -17.09 2.71
C ALA A 221 -7.84 -16.61 1.54
N LYS A 222 -9.15 -16.42 1.76
CA LYS A 222 -10.09 -15.82 0.79
C LYS A 222 -9.77 -14.36 0.53
N ILE A 223 -9.57 -13.55 1.59
CA ILE A 223 -9.09 -12.17 1.49
C ILE A 223 -7.78 -12.10 0.70
N ALA A 224 -6.81 -12.94 1.06
CA ALA A 224 -5.53 -13.00 0.38
C ALA A 224 -5.69 -13.31 -1.12
N ARG A 225 -6.60 -14.23 -1.46
CA ARG A 225 -6.83 -14.62 -2.85
C ARG A 225 -7.51 -13.52 -3.66
N SER A 226 -8.46 -12.78 -3.08
CA SER A 226 -9.16 -11.69 -3.77
C SER A 226 -8.23 -10.50 -4.07
N LEU A 227 -7.19 -10.29 -3.26
CA LEU A 227 -6.16 -9.26 -3.47
C LEU A 227 -5.15 -9.60 -4.56
N LEU A 228 -5.13 -10.83 -5.07
CA LEU A 228 -4.16 -11.31 -6.06
C LEU A 228 -4.77 -11.36 -7.46
N HIS A 229 -3.93 -11.09 -8.47
CA HIS A 229 -4.31 -11.18 -9.87
C HIS A 229 -3.45 -12.21 -10.61
N ASP A 230 -4.11 -13.14 -11.31
CA ASP A 230 -3.46 -14.27 -11.99
C ASP A 230 -2.41 -13.87 -13.02
N ASN A 231 -2.65 -12.76 -13.72
CA ASN A 231 -1.73 -12.25 -14.74
C ASN A 231 -0.42 -11.76 -14.12
N VAL A 232 -0.45 -11.18 -12.93
CA VAL A 232 0.75 -10.75 -12.20
C VAL A 232 1.48 -11.98 -11.65
N GLU A 233 0.76 -12.93 -11.06
CA GLU A 233 1.38 -14.13 -10.50
C GLU A 233 2.12 -14.99 -11.54
N LYS A 234 1.57 -15.10 -12.76
CA LYS A 234 2.20 -15.82 -13.88
C LYS A 234 3.52 -15.20 -14.34
N GLU A 235 3.65 -13.88 -14.26
CA GLU A 235 4.89 -13.16 -14.60
C GLU A 235 6.03 -13.54 -13.66
N TYR A 236 5.69 -13.83 -12.40
CA TYR A 236 6.64 -14.26 -11.35
C TYR A 236 6.70 -15.78 -11.15
N ALA A 237 6.09 -16.56 -12.05
CA ALA A 237 6.13 -18.02 -12.04
C ALA A 237 7.35 -18.62 -12.76
N LYS A 238 8.11 -17.80 -13.51
CA LYS A 238 9.29 -18.22 -14.30
C LYS A 238 10.61 -18.24 -13.51
N CYS A 239 10.57 -18.14 -12.19
CA CYS A 239 11.74 -18.19 -11.31
C CYS A 239 11.98 -19.59 -10.74
#